data_AF-A0AA88E4C5-F1
#
_entry.id   AF-A0AA88E4C5-F1
#
_cell.length_a   1.000
_cell.length_b   1.000
_cell.length_c   1.000
_cell.angle_alpha   90.00
_cell.angle_beta   90.00
_cell.angle_gamma   90.00
#
_symmetry.space_group_name_H-M   'P 1'
#
loop_
_entity.id
_entity.type
_entity.pdbx_description
1 polymer ?
#
loop_
_entity_poly.entity_id
_entity_poly.type
_entity_poly.pdbx_seq_one_letter_code
_entity_poly.pdbx_strand_id
1 'polypeptide(L)'
;MVKSIGEVGVEELVEAGLSIEEASELERLIKDATNSKWWFEPTDLWREVVARRLLKPWHPHAVHQLVYYSVYAHWDVSTRGPPPYWT
;
A
#
# COMPACT_ATOMS: atom_id res chain seq x y z
N MET A 1 11.47 -2.52 -10.88
CA MET A 1 10.03 -2.83 -10.79
C MET A 1 9.57 -2.45 -9.39
N VAL A 2 8.43 -1.80 -9.26
CA VAL A 2 7.84 -1.53 -7.94
C VAL A 2 7.35 -2.87 -7.38
N LYS A 3 7.63 -3.14 -6.11
CA LYS A 3 7.13 -4.34 -5.42
C LYS A 3 5.61 -4.28 -5.32
N SER A 4 4.93 -5.39 -5.57
CA SER A 4 3.50 -5.46 -5.30
C SER A 4 3.26 -5.32 -3.79
N ILE A 5 2.06 -4.88 -3.41
CA ILE A 5 1.71 -4.67 -1.99
C ILE A 5 1.85 -5.92 -1.12
N GLY A 6 1.72 -7.13 -1.69
CA GLY A 6 1.99 -8.38 -0.98
C GLY A 6 3.47 -8.68 -0.72
N GLU A 7 4.38 -7.98 -1.42
CA GLU A 7 5.83 -8.10 -1.31
C GLU A 7 6.46 -6.99 -0.45
N VAL A 8 5.66 -6.02 -0.01
CA VAL A 8 6.11 -4.96 0.92
C VAL A 8 6.26 -5.58 2.31
N GLY A 9 7.49 -5.60 2.83
CA GLY A 9 7.82 -6.12 4.13
C GLY A 9 8.17 -5.03 5.14
N VAL A 10 8.54 -5.47 6.34
CA VAL A 10 9.01 -4.58 7.43
C VAL A 10 10.24 -3.77 7.01
N GLU A 11 11.15 -4.36 6.23
CA GLU A 11 12.40 -3.72 5.81
C GLU A 11 12.13 -2.47 4.95
N GLU A 12 11.27 -2.56 3.94
CA GLU A 12 10.95 -1.41 3.08
C GLU A 12 10.21 -0.32 3.85
N LEU A 13 9.39 -0.70 4.83
CA LEU A 13 8.66 0.23 5.68
C LEU A 13 9.60 0.98 6.64
N VAL A 14 10.62 0.29 7.18
CA VAL A 14 11.67 0.91 7.99
C VAL A 14 12.54 1.83 7.13
N GLU A 15 12.92 1.41 5.92
CA GLU A 15 13.65 2.25 4.96
C GLU A 15 12.84 3.49 4.56
N ALA A 16 11.52 3.37 4.49
CA ALA A 16 10.60 4.48 4.25
C ALA A 16 10.41 5.41 5.49
N GLY A 17 11.01 5.06 6.63
CA GLY A 17 11.13 5.92 7.80
C GLY A 17 10.23 5.57 8.99
N LEU A 18 9.60 4.39 9.02
CA LEU A 18 8.89 3.91 10.22
C LEU A 18 9.86 3.30 11.25
N SER A 19 9.44 3.28 12.52
CA SER A 19 10.08 2.41 13.49
C SER A 19 9.80 0.94 13.16
N ILE A 20 10.62 0.03 13.71
CA ILE A 20 10.41 -1.41 13.49
C ILE A 20 9.05 -1.89 14.04
N GLU A 21 8.57 -1.29 15.13
CA GLU A 21 7.26 -1.59 15.72
C GLU A 21 6.12 -1.12 14.82
N GLU A 22 6.19 0.12 14.34
CA GLU A 22 5.19 0.69 13.43
C GLU A 22 5.17 -0.05 12.08
N ALA A 23 6.35 -0.40 11.56
CA ALA A 23 6.50 -1.16 10.33
C ALA A 23 5.90 -2.57 10.48
N SER A 24 6.16 -3.25 11.59
CA SER A 24 5.61 -4.59 11.86
C SER A 24 4.08 -4.57 11.97
N GLU A 25 3.52 -3.58 12.67
CA GLU A 25 2.07 -3.46 12.78
C GLU A 25 1.42 -3.11 11.43
N LEU A 26 2.01 -2.18 10.67
CA LEU A 26 1.50 -1.81 9.36
C LEU A 26 1.59 -2.98 8.37
N GLU A 27 2.69 -3.73 8.34
CA GLU A 27 2.84 -4.92 7.50
C GLU A 27 1.76 -5.97 7.81
N ARG A 28 1.51 -6.22 9.10
CA ARG A 28 0.45 -7.14 9.55
C ARG A 28 -0.93 -6.69 9.07
N LEU A 29 -1.24 -5.41 9.20
CA LEU A 29 -2.52 -4.84 8.77
C LEU A 29 -2.69 -4.86 7.24
N ILE A 30 -1.61 -4.60 6.49
CA ILE A 30 -1.59 -4.70 5.03
C ILE A 30 -1.83 -6.15 4.61
N LYS A 31 -1.12 -7.12 5.20
CA LYS A 31 -1.30 -8.55 4.90
C LYS A 31 -2.73 -9.01 5.18
N ASP A 32 -3.32 -8.58 6.30
CA ASP A 32 -4.72 -8.86 6.63
C ASP A 32 -5.69 -8.25 5.61
N ALA A 33 -5.46 -6.99 5.20
CA ALA A 33 -6.24 -6.37 4.14
C ALA A 33 -6.11 -7.16 2.83
N THR A 34 -4.90 -7.49 2.38
CA THR A 34 -4.65 -8.18 1.11
C THR A 34 -5.16 -9.63 1.06
N ASN A 35 -5.26 -10.31 2.21
CA ASN A 35 -5.70 -11.71 2.29
C ASN A 35 -7.22 -11.90 2.07
N SER A 36 -7.98 -10.82 1.99
CA SER A 36 -9.41 -10.92 1.68
C SER A 36 -9.59 -11.24 0.19
N LYS A 37 -10.26 -12.36 -0.12
CA LYS A 37 -10.48 -12.92 -1.48
C LYS A 37 -11.32 -12.03 -2.42
N TRP A 38 -11.58 -10.79 -2.06
CA TRP A 38 -12.61 -9.94 -2.67
C TRP A 38 -12.05 -8.79 -3.51
N TRP A 39 -10.74 -8.56 -3.48
CA TRP A 39 -10.13 -7.48 -4.26
C TRP A 39 -9.76 -7.98 -5.65
N PHE A 40 -10.72 -7.91 -6.57
CA PHE A 40 -10.47 -8.19 -7.99
C PHE A 40 -9.67 -7.07 -8.67
N GLU A 41 -9.74 -5.85 -8.12
CA GLU A 41 -9.13 -4.65 -8.69
C GLU A 41 -8.22 -3.90 -7.69
N PRO A 42 -7.08 -3.34 -8.13
CA PRO A 42 -6.21 -2.49 -7.30
C PRO A 42 -6.94 -1.32 -6.63
N THR A 43 -7.96 -0.77 -7.30
CA THR A 43 -8.78 0.32 -6.77
C THR A 43 -9.57 -0.12 -5.53
N ASP A 44 -10.10 -1.34 -5.52
CA ASP A 44 -10.85 -1.84 -4.37
C ASP A 44 -9.93 -2.08 -3.17
N LEU A 45 -8.73 -2.60 -3.42
CA LEU A 45 -7.71 -2.74 -2.40
C LEU A 45 -7.28 -1.38 -1.83
N TRP A 46 -7.07 -0.37 -2.68
CA TRP A 46 -6.77 0.99 -2.22
C TRP A 46 -7.89 1.57 -1.35
N ARG A 47 -9.15 1.37 -1.76
CA ARG A 47 -10.32 1.79 -0.97
C ARG A 47 -10.35 1.12 0.39
N GLU A 48 -10.00 -0.15 0.49
CA GLU A 48 -9.93 -0.86 1.76
C GLU A 48 -8.83 -0.32 2.67
N VAL A 49 -7.63 -0.05 2.13
CA VAL A 49 -6.51 0.56 2.85
C VAL A 49 -6.93 1.90 3.47
N VAL A 50 -7.65 2.73 2.70
CA VAL A 50 -8.18 4.02 3.17
C VAL A 50 -9.31 3.83 4.18
N ALA A 51 -10.26 2.93 3.93
CA ALA A 51 -11.39 2.67 4.81
C ALA A 51 -10.95 2.19 6.20
N ARG A 52 -9.94 1.33 6.27
CA ARG A 52 -9.33 0.86 7.53
C ARG A 52 -8.38 1.87 8.18
N ARG A 53 -8.11 3.01 7.52
CA ARG A 53 -7.17 4.04 7.98
C ARG A 53 -5.79 3.45 8.33
N LEU A 54 -5.28 2.57 7.47
CA LEU A 54 -4.00 1.89 7.70
C LEU A 54 -2.83 2.89 7.67
N LEU A 55 -2.87 3.83 6.74
CA LEU A 55 -1.93 4.93 6.65
C LEU A 55 -2.39 6.07 7.57
N LYS A 56 -1.55 6.44 8.54
CA LYS A 56 -1.83 7.56 9.44
C LYS A 56 -1.32 8.87 8.84
N PRO A 57 -1.95 10.02 9.13
CA PRO A 57 -1.51 11.31 8.59
C PRO A 57 -0.09 11.73 8.96
N TRP A 58 0.45 11.17 10.05
CA TRP A 58 1.80 11.45 10.54
C TRP A 58 2.85 10.45 10.01
N HIS A 59 2.46 9.45 9.22
CA HIS A 59 3.45 8.58 8.59
C HIS A 59 4.32 9.40 7.62
N PRO A 60 5.60 9.05 7.46
CA PRO A 60 6.45 9.68 6.46
C PRO A 60 5.84 9.61 5.06
N HIS A 61 6.03 10.67 4.26
CA HIS A 61 5.52 10.71 2.88
C HIS A 61 5.99 9.50 2.06
N ALA A 62 7.22 9.04 2.28
CA ALA A 62 7.77 7.87 1.61
C ALA A 62 6.95 6.59 1.89
N VAL A 63 6.37 6.42 3.08
CA VAL A 63 5.48 5.29 3.41
C VAL A 63 4.19 5.37 2.61
N HIS A 64 3.60 6.57 2.51
CA HIS A 64 2.40 6.78 1.69
C HIS A 64 2.66 6.45 0.22
N GLN A 65 3.79 6.92 -0.32
CA GLN A 65 4.19 6.63 -1.70
C GLN A 65 4.43 5.13 -1.91
N LEU A 66 5.19 4.49 -1.02
CA LEU A 66 5.50 3.07 -1.09
C LEU A 66 4.20 2.25 -1.18
N VAL A 67 3.28 2.42 -0.22
CA VAL A 67 2.03 1.66 -0.21
C VAL A 67 1.17 1.94 -1.43
N TYR A 68 1.03 3.21 -1.84
CA TYR A 68 0.26 3.58 -3.02
C TYR A 68 0.80 2.94 -4.29
N TYR A 69 2.10 3.10 -4.57
CA TYR A 69 2.70 2.54 -5.78
C TYR A 69 2.72 1.01 -5.75
N SER A 70 2.83 0.40 -4.58
CA SER A 70 2.76 -1.05 -4.43
C SER A 70 1.36 -1.62 -4.66
N VAL A 71 0.30 -0.91 -4.27
CA VAL A 71 -1.08 -1.30 -4.60
C VAL A 71 -1.30 -1.25 -6.11
N TYR A 72 -0.77 -0.23 -6.78
CA TYR A 72 -0.89 -0.05 -8.23
C TYR A 72 0.32 -0.61 -9.02
N ALA A 73 1.12 -1.52 -8.46
CA ALA A 73 2.35 -2.01 -9.08
C ALA A 73 2.13 -2.68 -10.45
N HIS A 74 0.94 -3.24 -10.67
CA HIS A 74 0.53 -3.88 -11.93
C HIS A 74 -0.52 -3.06 -12.69
N TRP A 75 -0.68 -1.78 -12.37
CA TRP A 75 -1.61 -0.91 -13.07
C TRP A 75 -1.14 -0.65 -14.51
N ASP A 76 -1.93 -1.07 -15.48
CA ASP A 76 -1.65 -0.83 -16.88
C ASP A 76 -2.03 0.60 -17.29
N VAL A 77 -1.03 1.48 -17.27
CA VAL A 77 -1.18 2.89 -17.65
C VAL A 77 -1.58 3.04 -19.12
N SER A 78 -1.18 2.11 -20.00
CA SER A 78 -1.42 2.21 -21.45
C SER A 78 -2.89 2.02 -21.81
N THR A 79 -3.62 1.19 -21.05
CA THR A 79 -5.03 0.90 -21.28
C THR A 79 -5.96 1.65 -20.34
N ARG A 80 -5.51 1.95 -19.10
CA ARG A 80 -6.36 2.55 -18.05
C ARG A 80 -6.04 4.02 -17.76
N GLY A 81 -4.98 4.57 -18.36
CA GLY A 81 -4.47 5.90 -18.02
C GLY A 81 -3.72 5.90 -16.68
N PRO A 82 -3.36 7.06 -16.12
CA PRO A 82 -2.68 7.12 -14.83
C PRO A 82 -3.57 6.54 -13.71
N PRO A 83 -2.99 5.87 -12.69
CA PRO A 83 -3.76 5.38 -11.56
C PRO A 83 -4.45 6.56 -10.85
N PRO A 84 -5.60 6.32 -10.18
CA PRO A 84 -6.33 7.37 -9.49
C PRO A 84 -5.41 8.07 -8.50
N TYR A 85 -5.20 9.37 -8.68
CA TYR A 85 -4.36 10.15 -7.77
C TYR A 85 -4.98 10.15 -6.37
N TRP A 86 -4.15 10.13 -5.34
CA TRP A 86 -4.61 10.38 -3.97
C TRP A 86 -5.28 11.77 -3.91
N THR A 87 -6.54 11.81 -3.49
CA THR A 87 -7.24 13.06 -3.11
C THR A 87 -7.59 13.01 -1.65
#